data_AF-A0A7S0UA61-F1
#
_entry.id   AF-A0A7S0UA61-F1
#
_cell.length_a   1.000
_cell.length_b   1.000
_cell.length_c   1.000
_cell.angle_alpha   90.00
_cell.angle_beta   90.00
_cell.angle_gamma   90.00
#
_symmetry.space_group_name_H-M   'P 1'
#
loop_
_entity.id
_entity.type
_entity.pdbx_description
1 polymer ?
#
loop_
_entity_poly.entity_id
_entity_poly.type
_entity_poly.pdbx_seq_one_letter_code
_entity_poly.pdbx_strand_id
1 'polypeptide(L)'
;WDGGVSVGIGGDFGSDGFDDVLIGVPGVSGGTGEVYVVFGRSGAYESLVDLSSARLGFDAIRIVGIDSGDNAGMSVAGVGDVNGDGIDDIFIGAPHGSVGPGWSPGFPDVGEAYVLYGKYKLSSSSSSSSSSSSS
;
A
#
# COMPACT_ATOMS: atom_id res chain seq x y z
N TRP A 1 -3.31 -21.40 11.32
CA TRP A 1 -3.97 -20.34 10.54
C TRP A 1 -3.06 -20.04 9.38
N ASP A 2 -3.40 -20.53 8.18
CA ASP A 2 -2.73 -20.09 6.97
C ASP A 2 -3.28 -18.69 6.66
N GLY A 3 -2.56 -17.66 7.10
CA GLY A 3 -2.82 -16.29 6.67
C GLY A 3 -2.52 -16.23 5.17
N GLY A 4 -3.53 -16.53 4.35
CA GLY A 4 -3.42 -16.52 2.90
C GLY A 4 -3.06 -15.11 2.42
N VAL A 5 -2.18 -15.05 1.42
CA VAL A 5 -1.92 -13.79 0.71
C VAL A 5 -3.17 -13.42 -0.08
N SER A 6 -3.57 -12.16 -0.03
CA SER A 6 -4.65 -11.61 -0.87
C SER A 6 -4.06 -10.86 -2.06
N VAL A 7 -4.72 -10.95 -3.22
CA VAL A 7 -4.32 -10.21 -4.42
C VAL A 7 -5.54 -9.54 -5.03
N GLY A 8 -5.37 -8.32 -5.53
CA GLY A 8 -6.43 -7.54 -6.14
C GLY A 8 -5.89 -6.54 -7.16
N ILE A 9 -6.79 -5.98 -7.96
CA ILE A 9 -6.52 -4.85 -8.85
C ILE A 9 -6.82 -3.55 -8.12
N GLY A 10 -5.88 -2.60 -8.16
CA GLY A 10 -5.95 -1.31 -7.48
C GLY A 10 -6.46 -0.17 -8.37
N GLY A 11 -6.46 -0.35 -9.69
CA GLY A 11 -6.69 0.75 -10.64
C GLY A 11 -5.44 1.63 -10.77
N ASP A 12 -5.58 2.83 -11.33
CA ASP A 12 -4.46 3.77 -11.54
C ASP A 12 -4.25 4.66 -10.31
N PHE A 13 -3.75 4.06 -9.22
CA PHE A 13 -3.50 4.76 -7.95
C PHE A 13 -2.35 5.78 -8.07
N GLY A 14 -1.43 5.53 -9.01
CA GLY A 14 -0.30 6.42 -9.32
C GLY A 14 -0.63 7.57 -10.28
N SER A 15 -1.81 7.55 -10.91
CA SER A 15 -2.17 8.42 -12.03
C SER A 15 -1.12 8.39 -13.17
N ASP A 16 -0.50 7.23 -13.43
CA ASP A 16 0.46 7.04 -14.50
C ASP A 16 -0.12 6.39 -15.77
N GLY A 17 -1.43 6.12 -15.75
CA GLY A 17 -2.20 5.58 -16.86
C GLY A 17 -2.19 4.05 -16.94
N PHE A 18 -1.70 3.36 -15.92
CA PHE A 18 -1.66 1.91 -15.86
C PHE A 18 -2.33 1.39 -14.58
N ASP A 19 -3.06 0.28 -14.70
CA ASP A 19 -3.63 -0.39 -13.54
C ASP A 19 -2.53 -0.98 -12.65
N ASP A 20 -2.66 -0.74 -11.36
CA ASP A 20 -1.76 -1.18 -10.30
C ASP A 20 -2.25 -2.48 -9.66
N VAL A 21 -1.29 -3.24 -9.10
CA VAL A 21 -1.56 -4.52 -8.42
C VAL A 21 -1.43 -4.37 -6.93
N LEU A 22 -2.42 -4.89 -6.20
CA LEU A 22 -2.45 -4.93 -4.74
C LEU A 22 -2.12 -6.32 -4.24
N ILE A 23 -1.22 -6.40 -3.25
CA ILE A 23 -0.78 -7.64 -2.62
C ILE A 23 -0.86 -7.47 -1.10
N GLY A 24 -1.80 -8.16 -0.46
CA GLY A 24 -1.97 -8.14 0.98
C GLY A 24 -1.35 -9.36 1.65
N VAL A 25 -0.53 -9.13 2.66
CA VAL A 25 0.20 -10.15 3.41
C VAL A 25 -0.10 -9.97 4.91
N PRO A 26 -1.20 -10.53 5.43
CA PRO A 26 -1.60 -10.30 6.81
C PRO A 26 -0.70 -11.02 7.84
N GLY A 27 0.06 -12.03 7.44
CA GLY A 27 0.87 -12.88 8.31
C GLY A 27 2.30 -12.38 8.60
N VAL A 28 2.68 -11.20 8.13
CA VAL A 28 4.04 -10.65 8.35
C VAL A 28 4.09 -9.64 9.50
N SER A 29 5.30 -9.23 9.89
CA SER A 29 5.56 -8.24 10.94
C SER A 29 4.89 -8.56 12.28
N GLY A 30 4.85 -9.84 12.65
CA GLY A 30 4.27 -10.29 13.93
C GLY A 30 2.74 -10.27 13.94
N GLY A 31 2.09 -10.19 12.78
CA GLY A 31 0.63 -10.18 12.64
C GLY A 31 0.03 -8.78 12.43
N THR A 32 0.84 -7.73 12.34
CA THR A 32 0.34 -6.40 11.92
C THR A 32 -0.25 -6.45 10.51
N GLY A 33 0.37 -7.25 9.64
CA GLY A 33 0.02 -7.32 8.23
C GLY A 33 0.62 -6.18 7.41
N GLU A 34 0.84 -6.45 6.13
CA GLU A 34 1.42 -5.51 5.18
C GLU A 34 0.67 -5.55 3.85
N VAL A 35 0.65 -4.42 3.15
CA VAL A 35 0.10 -4.30 1.81
C VAL A 35 1.13 -3.68 0.89
N TYR A 36 1.28 -4.28 -0.29
CA TYR A 36 2.16 -3.79 -1.34
C TYR A 36 1.33 -3.36 -2.53
N VAL A 37 1.60 -2.15 -3.03
CA VAL A 37 1.05 -1.63 -4.27
C VAL A 37 2.17 -1.68 -5.30
N VAL A 38 2.00 -2.44 -6.37
CA VAL A 38 2.98 -2.54 -7.46
C VAL A 38 2.45 -1.73 -8.63
N PHE A 39 3.19 -0.69 -9.01
CA PHE A 39 2.77 0.22 -10.07
C PHE A 39 2.85 -0.43 -11.44
N GLY A 40 1.78 -0.30 -12.22
CA GLY A 40 1.75 -0.70 -13.61
C GLY A 40 2.72 0.14 -14.46
N ARG A 41 3.19 -0.41 -15.58
CA ARG A 41 3.93 0.37 -16.58
C ARG A 41 3.84 -0.22 -17.97
N SER A 42 3.97 0.63 -18.98
CA SER A 42 4.23 0.17 -20.35
C SER A 42 5.71 -0.19 -20.53
N GLY A 43 5.98 -1.38 -21.05
CA GLY A 43 7.32 -1.87 -21.33
C GLY A 43 7.49 -3.35 -21.02
N ALA A 44 8.74 -3.82 -21.07
CA ALA A 44 9.05 -5.18 -20.65
C ALA A 44 9.02 -5.26 -19.12
N TYR A 45 8.20 -6.17 -18.59
CA TYR A 45 8.32 -6.61 -17.21
C TYR A 45 9.54 -7.53 -17.10
N GLU A 46 10.34 -7.37 -16.05
CA GLU A 46 11.24 -8.45 -15.65
C GLU A 46 10.37 -9.64 -15.20
N SER A 47 10.78 -10.86 -15.51
CA SER A 47 9.96 -12.06 -15.23
C SER A 47 9.69 -12.29 -13.74
N LEU A 48 10.45 -11.64 -12.86
CA LEU A 48 10.28 -11.65 -11.41
C LEU A 48 10.50 -10.25 -10.84
N VAL A 49 9.54 -9.79 -10.04
CA VAL A 49 9.65 -8.56 -9.24
C VAL A 49 10.02 -8.96 -7.81
N ASP A 50 11.23 -8.57 -7.39
CA ASP A 50 11.76 -8.90 -6.06
C ASP A 50 11.24 -7.92 -5.01
N LEU A 51 10.13 -8.29 -4.36
CA LEU A 51 9.48 -7.47 -3.31
C LEU A 51 10.33 -7.35 -2.03
N SER A 52 11.33 -8.23 -1.85
CA SER A 52 12.23 -8.22 -0.70
C SER A 52 13.38 -7.22 -0.83
N SER A 53 13.63 -6.68 -2.04
CA SER A 53 14.75 -5.77 -2.22
C SER A 53 14.38 -4.36 -1.73
N ALA A 54 15.30 -3.68 -1.05
CA ALA A 54 15.14 -2.29 -0.62
C ALA A 54 14.96 -1.27 -1.78
N ARG A 55 14.86 -1.74 -3.03
CA ARG A 55 14.57 -0.97 -4.24
C ARG A 55 13.11 -1.08 -4.68
N LEU A 56 12.15 -1.17 -3.76
CA LEU A 56 10.75 -0.92 -4.12
C LEU A 56 10.59 0.44 -4.82
N GLY A 57 11.43 1.43 -4.46
CA GLY A 57 11.67 2.63 -5.25
C GLY A 57 10.38 3.36 -5.67
N PHE A 58 10.33 3.79 -6.94
CA PHE A 58 9.14 4.37 -7.57
C PHE A 58 8.19 3.31 -8.17
N ASP A 59 8.55 2.04 -8.08
CA ASP A 59 7.84 0.93 -8.73
C ASP A 59 6.85 0.23 -7.78
N ALA A 60 6.99 0.42 -6.46
CA ALA A 60 6.03 -0.09 -5.49
C ALA A 60 5.97 0.70 -4.17
N ILE A 61 4.81 0.67 -3.50
CA ILE A 61 4.59 1.23 -2.16
C ILE A 61 4.42 0.07 -1.17
N ARG A 62 5.05 0.19 0.01
CA ARG A 62 4.83 -0.70 1.16
C ARG A 62 4.03 0.01 2.24
N ILE A 63 2.94 -0.60 2.66
CA ILE A 63 2.02 -0.13 3.69
C ILE A 63 2.09 -1.15 4.83
N VAL A 64 2.31 -0.69 6.05
CA VAL A 64 2.41 -1.54 7.25
C VAL A 64 1.21 -1.27 8.14
N GLY A 65 0.61 -2.33 8.67
CA GLY A 65 -0.43 -2.22 9.70
C GLY A 65 0.04 -1.48 10.94
N ILE A 66 -0.93 -0.95 11.70
CA ILE A 66 -0.66 -0.11 12.87
C ILE A 66 -0.24 -0.98 14.06
N ASP A 67 -1.09 -1.96 14.42
CA ASP A 67 -0.91 -2.78 15.61
C ASP A 67 -0.78 -4.26 15.27
N SER A 68 -0.05 -4.99 16.13
CA SER A 68 0.18 -6.42 15.91
C SER A 68 -1.09 -7.20 16.16
N GLY A 69 -1.52 -7.98 15.17
CA GLY A 69 -2.72 -8.80 15.23
C GLY A 69 -3.86 -8.25 14.37
N ASP A 70 -3.75 -7.03 13.83
CA ASP A 70 -4.78 -6.44 12.98
C ASP A 70 -4.99 -7.22 11.68
N ASN A 71 -3.93 -7.91 11.23
CA ASN A 71 -3.89 -8.63 9.96
C ASN A 71 -4.30 -7.75 8.78
N ALA A 72 -3.75 -6.52 8.73
CA ALA A 72 -3.96 -5.60 7.63
C ALA A 72 -3.53 -6.24 6.29
N GLY A 73 -4.35 -6.09 5.26
CA GLY A 73 -4.14 -6.77 3.98
C GLY A 73 -4.76 -8.16 3.90
N MET A 74 -5.59 -8.57 4.87
CA MET A 74 -6.46 -9.75 4.72
C MET A 74 -7.38 -9.63 3.51
N SER A 75 -7.85 -8.42 3.20
CA SER A 75 -8.61 -8.11 1.99
C SER A 75 -8.13 -6.79 1.43
N VAL A 76 -7.90 -6.74 0.11
CA VAL A 76 -7.52 -5.54 -0.62
C VAL A 76 -8.35 -5.41 -1.89
N ALA A 77 -8.75 -4.20 -2.23
CA ALA A 77 -9.50 -3.91 -3.47
C ALA A 77 -9.31 -2.45 -3.89
N GLY A 78 -9.19 -2.21 -5.20
CA GLY A 78 -9.39 -0.88 -5.77
C GLY A 78 -10.87 -0.49 -5.68
N VAL A 79 -11.14 0.72 -5.20
CA VAL A 79 -12.50 1.26 -5.06
C VAL A 79 -12.81 2.35 -6.10
N GLY A 80 -11.84 2.63 -6.98
CA GLY A 80 -11.89 3.75 -7.92
C GLY A 80 -11.68 5.08 -7.21
N ASP A 81 -11.79 6.18 -7.94
CA ASP A 81 -11.80 7.53 -7.37
C ASP A 81 -13.07 7.75 -6.51
N VAL A 82 -12.93 7.67 -5.18
CA VAL A 82 -14.04 7.89 -4.25
C VAL A 82 -14.11 9.33 -3.74
N ASN A 83 -13.04 10.11 -3.91
CA ASN A 83 -12.93 11.47 -3.40
C ASN A 83 -13.21 12.56 -4.48
N GLY A 84 -13.26 12.16 -5.76
CA GLY A 84 -13.50 13.00 -6.92
C GLY A 84 -12.28 13.77 -7.45
N ASP A 85 -11.06 13.31 -7.18
CA ASP A 85 -9.82 13.97 -7.62
C ASP A 85 -9.27 13.47 -8.98
N GLY A 86 -9.88 12.41 -9.53
CA GLY A 86 -9.51 11.78 -10.78
C GLY A 86 -8.41 10.72 -10.67
N ILE A 87 -8.06 10.26 -9.46
CA ILE A 87 -7.08 9.20 -9.20
C ILE A 87 -7.77 8.05 -8.46
N ASP A 88 -7.46 6.81 -8.82
CA ASP A 88 -8.09 5.67 -8.17
C ASP A 88 -7.62 5.49 -6.72
N ASP A 89 -8.54 5.10 -5.84
CA ASP A 89 -8.29 4.89 -4.42
C ASP A 89 -8.29 3.39 -4.07
N ILE A 90 -7.63 3.05 -2.95
CA ILE A 90 -7.46 1.68 -2.47
C ILE A 90 -8.14 1.47 -1.12
N PHE A 91 -8.79 0.33 -0.97
CA PHE A 91 -9.33 -0.15 0.30
C PHE A 91 -8.53 -1.33 0.86
N ILE A 92 -8.25 -1.27 2.16
CA ILE A 92 -7.57 -2.31 2.92
C ILE A 92 -8.43 -2.72 4.11
N GLY A 93 -8.73 -4.01 4.20
CA GLY A 93 -9.42 -4.62 5.35
C GLY A 93 -8.45 -5.21 6.37
N ALA A 94 -8.75 -4.97 7.64
CA ALA A 94 -8.08 -5.53 8.80
C ALA A 94 -9.14 -6.14 9.74
N PRO A 95 -9.66 -7.35 9.44
CA PRO A 95 -10.82 -7.92 10.15
C PRO A 95 -10.53 -8.23 11.63
N HIS A 96 -9.26 -8.32 12.02
CA HIS A 96 -8.82 -8.54 13.39
C HIS A 96 -8.37 -7.25 14.07
N GLY A 97 -8.58 -6.09 13.43
CA GLY A 97 -8.33 -4.79 14.03
C GLY A 97 -9.18 -4.58 15.28
N SER A 98 -8.57 -3.94 16.28
CA SER A 98 -9.17 -3.71 17.59
C SER A 98 -9.25 -2.22 17.88
N VAL A 99 -10.39 -1.76 18.43
CA VAL A 99 -10.60 -0.34 18.77
C VAL A 99 -9.83 0.05 20.05
N GLY A 100 -8.52 0.13 19.96
CA GLY A 100 -7.65 0.52 21.07
C GLY A 100 -6.17 0.38 20.74
N PRO A 101 -5.28 1.04 21.50
CA PRO A 101 -3.85 0.93 21.27
C PRO A 101 -3.37 -0.49 21.63
N GLY A 102 -3.08 -1.29 20.62
CA GLY A 102 -2.49 -2.62 20.75
C GLY A 102 -3.44 -3.72 21.21
N TRP A 103 -2.97 -4.95 20.95
CA TRP A 103 -3.65 -6.18 21.36
C TRP A 103 -3.83 -6.22 22.88
N SER A 104 -5.07 -6.10 23.33
CA SER A 104 -5.44 -6.17 24.74
C SER A 104 -6.41 -7.34 24.96
N PRO A 105 -6.10 -8.29 25.86
CA PRO A 105 -7.00 -9.41 26.14
C PRO A 105 -8.32 -8.89 26.72
N GLY A 106 -9.40 -8.98 25.95
CA GLY A 106 -10.74 -8.55 26.35
C GLY A 106 -11.42 -7.56 25.40
N PHE A 107 -10.72 -7.07 24.38
CA PHE A 107 -11.36 -6.33 23.28
C PHE A 107 -11.79 -7.34 22.21
N PRO A 108 -13.07 -7.38 21.82
CA PRO A 108 -13.47 -8.20 20.69
C PRO A 108 -12.81 -7.67 19.42
N ASP A 109 -12.41 -8.56 18.51
CA ASP A 109 -12.07 -8.20 17.13
C ASP A 109 -13.31 -7.51 16.54
N VAL A 110 -13.26 -6.19 16.42
CA VAL A 110 -14.36 -5.41 15.84
C VAL A 110 -14.17 -5.18 14.35
N GLY A 111 -12.94 -5.40 13.88
CA GLY A 111 -12.53 -5.15 12.50
C GLY A 111 -12.28 -3.68 12.24
N GLU A 112 -11.29 -3.42 11.41
CA GLU A 112 -10.89 -2.10 10.94
C GLU A 112 -10.78 -2.08 9.42
N ALA A 113 -10.83 -0.88 8.87
CA ALA A 113 -10.73 -0.63 7.45
C ALA A 113 -10.01 0.69 7.19
N TYR A 114 -9.18 0.69 6.16
CA TYR A 114 -8.36 1.82 5.75
C TYR A 114 -8.65 2.15 4.30
N VAL A 115 -8.86 3.43 4.00
CA VAL A 115 -8.91 3.96 2.63
C VAL A 115 -7.65 4.77 2.40
N LEU A 116 -6.93 4.44 1.33
CA LEU A 116 -5.79 5.21 0.87
C LEU A 116 -6.22 5.97 -0.36
N TYR A 117 -6.04 7.29 -0.30
CA TYR A 117 -6.31 8.13 -1.45
C TYR A 117 -5.13 8.15 -2.41
N GLY A 118 -5.43 7.94 -3.68
CA GLY A 118 -4.49 8.01 -4.79
C GLY A 118 -3.78 9.36 -4.85
N LYS A 119 -2.56 9.36 -5.36
CA LYS A 119 -1.79 10.58 -5.57
C LYS A 119 -0.93 10.46 -6.80
N TYR A 120 -0.73 11.59 -7.48
CA TYR A 120 0.25 11.68 -8.56
C TYR A 120 1.60 11.13 -8.08
N LYS A 121 2.12 10.17 -8.83
CA LYS A 121 3.46 9.65 -8.65
C LYS A 121 4.43 10.84 -8.55
N LEU A 122 5.04 11.02 -7.37
CA LEU A 122 5.99 12.10 -7.14
C LEU A 122 7.16 11.89 -8.10
N SER A 123 7.18 12.63 -9.20
CA SER A 123 8.33 12.66 -10.09
C SER A 123 9.50 13.18 -9.28
N SER A 124 10.57 12.40 -9.19
CA SER A 124 11.75 12.70 -8.38
C SER A 124 12.34 14.04 -8.82
N SER A 125 11.91 15.14 -8.22
CA SER A 125 12.51 16.44 -8.47
C SER A 125 13.83 16.45 -7.72
N SER A 126 14.89 16.01 -8.41
CA SER A 126 16.26 16.09 -7.95
C SER A 126 16.56 17.57 -7.67
N SER A 127 16.44 17.99 -6.42
CA SER A 127 16.69 19.37 -6.01
C SER A 127 18.20 19.61 -6.08
N SER A 128 18.68 20.03 -7.25
CA SER A 128 20.06 20.48 -7.41
C SER A 128 20.13 21.92 -6.89
N SER A 129 20.40 22.09 -5.59
CA SER A 129 20.73 23.39 -5.03
C SER A 129 22.07 23.88 -5.59
N SER A 130 22.04 24.64 -6.69
CA SER A 130 23.17 25.50 -7.07
C SER A 130 23.03 26.83 -6.36
N SER A 131 23.65 26.95 -5.17
CA SER A 131 23.89 28.27 -4.56
C SER A 131 25.05 28.95 -5.30
N SER A 132 24.76 29.70 -6.35
CA SER A 132 25.66 30.75 -6.84
C SER A 132 25.35 32.03 -6.08
N SER A 133 26.06 32.26 -4.98
CA SER A 133 26.14 33.59 -4.38
C SER A 133 27.18 34.37 -5.17
N SER A 134 26.75 35.29 -6.04
CA SER A 134 27.62 36.26 -6.69
C SER A 134 27.44 37.64 -6.06
N SER A 135 28.60 38.24 -5.79
CA SER A 135 28.88 39.66 -5.53
C SER A 135 28.66 40.18 -4.12
#